data_AF-A0A5J9W5H0-F1
#
_entry.id   AF-A0A5J9W5H0-F1
#
_cell.length_a   1.000
_cell.length_b   1.000
_cell.length_c   1.000
_cell.angle_alpha   90.00
_cell.angle_beta   90.00
_cell.angle_gamma   90.00
#
_symmetry.space_group_name_H-M   'P 1'
#
loop_
_entity.id
_entity.type
_entity.pdbx_description
1 polymer ?
#
loop_
_entity_poly.entity_id
_entity_poly.type
_entity_poly.pdbx_seq_one_letter_code
_entity_poly.pdbx_strand_id
1 'polypeptide(L)'
;MDFDTDAQLAPTPASNRDWSDLPIDVLTSVFVKLGAIEVLMGAGLVCRSWLEAAKTLDPWRTVDMVHHRLVEEMYDYDSLFALFDHPEKIDGDDLCAMARVAVDRSSRQLEVFLGKKFVTDEHLKYIEDRPTSLKRLSLISCCNVSNEGFSQLITTSPLLEDILLDDCSDVKGDKFYEATGKACVHLKHFRLHGEHVSDEALGIAAMHKLRNLNLQGINVNNDELAAIIDGCPHLETLSDNSTLRAKCAGIKTVELCEYESSESSESDYDFCLFF
;
A
#
# COMPACT_ATOMS: atom_id res chain seq x y z
N MET A 1 31.58 26.90 62.65
CA MET A 1 31.40 25.84 61.65
C MET A 1 29.92 25.61 61.57
N ASP A 2 29.24 26.48 60.84
CA ASP A 2 27.83 26.37 60.52
C ASP A 2 27.75 25.55 59.23
N PHE A 3 27.17 24.35 59.31
CA PHE A 3 26.88 23.55 58.13
C PHE A 3 25.40 23.75 57.80
N ASP A 4 25.17 24.40 56.66
CA ASP A 4 23.91 24.36 55.92
C ASP A 4 23.41 22.93 55.78
N THR A 5 22.12 22.74 55.96
CA THR A 5 21.38 21.74 55.20
C THR A 5 20.05 22.36 54.78
N ASP A 6 20.15 23.16 53.72
CA ASP A 6 19.02 23.54 52.89
C ASP A 6 18.48 22.25 52.26
N ALA A 7 17.39 21.73 52.82
CA ALA A 7 16.73 20.53 52.33
C ALA A 7 16.00 20.88 51.03
N GLN A 8 16.75 20.84 49.93
CA GLN A 8 16.22 20.95 48.58
C GLN A 8 15.26 19.78 48.34
N LEU A 9 13.96 20.05 48.41
CA LEU A 9 12.89 19.14 48.00
C LEU A 9 13.20 18.66 46.58
N ALA A 10 13.49 17.37 46.44
CA ALA A 10 13.63 16.75 45.13
C ALA A 10 12.35 17.01 44.31
N PRO A 11 12.45 17.39 43.02
CA PRO A 11 11.28 17.51 42.17
C PRO A 11 10.54 16.17 42.16
N THR A 12 9.28 16.19 42.57
CA THR A 12 8.36 15.05 42.40
C THR A 12 8.43 14.59 40.95
N PRO A 13 8.55 13.27 40.68
CA PRO A 13 8.54 12.77 39.31
C PRO A 13 7.30 13.33 38.61
N ALA A 14 7.51 13.90 37.42
CA ALA A 14 6.46 14.54 36.64
C ALA A 14 5.20 13.65 36.68
N SER A 15 4.11 14.23 37.18
CA SER A 15 2.81 13.58 37.25
C SER A 15 2.53 12.86 35.94
N ASN A 16 2.05 11.62 36.01
CA ASN A 16 1.53 10.86 34.88
C ASN A 16 0.80 11.81 33.92
N ARG A 17 1.42 12.10 32.77
CA ARG A 17 0.90 13.10 31.84
C ARG A 17 -0.42 12.55 31.30
N ASP A 18 -1.53 13.26 31.54
CA ASP A 18 -2.83 12.81 31.04
C ASP A 18 -2.90 13.06 29.54
N TRP A 19 -2.82 11.97 28.76
CA TRP A 19 -2.92 12.01 27.31
C TRP A 19 -4.38 12.01 26.82
N SER A 20 -5.35 11.91 27.73
CA SER A 20 -6.78 11.98 27.41
C SER A 20 -7.24 13.39 27.07
N ASP A 21 -6.53 14.40 27.58
CA ASP A 21 -6.81 15.83 27.40
C ASP A 21 -6.20 16.40 26.11
N LEU A 22 -5.57 15.56 25.28
CA LEU A 22 -5.08 16.01 23.99
C LEU A 22 -6.25 16.47 23.09
N PRO A 23 -6.09 17.58 22.37
CA PRO A 23 -7.03 18.00 21.33
C PRO A 23 -7.26 16.92 20.28
N ILE A 24 -8.48 16.84 19.75
CA ILE A 24 -8.88 15.76 18.84
C ILE A 24 -8.09 15.77 17.52
N ASP A 25 -7.73 16.94 17.02
CA ASP A 25 -6.89 17.14 15.84
C ASP A 25 -5.47 16.58 16.03
N VAL A 26 -4.91 16.71 17.23
CA VAL A 26 -3.61 16.12 17.59
C VAL A 26 -3.71 14.60 17.65
N LEU A 27 -4.75 14.06 18.29
CA LEU A 27 -4.98 12.61 18.34
C LEU A 27 -5.20 12.01 16.95
N THR A 28 -6.01 12.66 16.12
CA THR A 28 -6.24 12.28 14.73
C THR A 28 -4.94 12.26 13.92
N SER A 29 -4.06 13.26 14.11
CA SER A 29 -2.75 13.30 13.45
C SER A 29 -1.83 12.15 13.89
N VAL A 30 -1.92 11.72 15.15
CA VAL A 30 -1.23 10.53 15.65
C VAL A 30 -1.82 9.27 15.01
N PHE A 31 -3.15 9.18 14.92
CA PHE A 31 -3.84 7.98 14.38
C PHE A 31 -3.57 7.77 12.89
N VAL A 32 -3.46 8.84 12.10
CA VAL A 32 -3.00 8.77 10.71
C VAL A 32 -1.63 8.08 10.62
N LYS A 33 -0.72 8.31 11.58
CA LYS A 33 0.61 7.69 11.60
C LYS A 33 0.62 6.28 12.18
N LEU A 34 -0.29 5.97 13.10
CA LEU A 34 -0.43 4.61 13.65
C LEU A 34 -1.00 3.64 12.62
N GLY A 35 -1.88 4.11 11.75
CA GLY A 35 -2.53 3.27 10.74
C GLY A 35 -3.73 2.49 11.28
N ALA A 36 -4.44 1.83 10.37
CA ALA A 36 -5.75 1.24 10.65
C ALA A 36 -5.67 0.11 11.70
N ILE A 37 -4.63 -0.74 11.64
CA ILE A 37 -4.49 -1.91 12.51
C ILE A 37 -4.34 -1.49 13.98
N GLU A 38 -3.36 -0.64 14.28
CA GLU A 38 -3.09 -0.14 15.64
C GLU A 38 -4.28 0.64 16.23
N VAL A 39 -4.97 1.43 15.40
CA VAL A 39 -6.16 2.17 15.85
C VAL A 39 -7.31 1.22 16.20
N LEU A 40 -7.49 0.13 15.45
CA LEU A 40 -8.56 -0.84 15.70
C LEU A 40 -8.27 -1.77 16.88
N MET A 41 -7.01 -2.14 17.09
CA MET A 41 -6.63 -3.07 18.16
C MET A 41 -6.43 -2.40 19.52
N GLY A 42 -5.96 -1.16 19.53
CA GLY A 42 -5.50 -0.52 20.77
C GLY A 42 -5.97 0.91 20.90
N ALA A 43 -5.48 1.81 20.04
CA ALA A 43 -5.61 3.25 20.28
C ALA A 43 -7.09 3.70 20.35
N GLY A 44 -7.96 3.18 19.49
CA GLY A 44 -9.39 3.49 19.54
C GLY A 44 -10.14 2.98 20.78
N LEU A 45 -9.51 2.12 21.60
CA LEU A 45 -10.11 1.47 22.77
C LEU A 45 -9.62 2.03 24.11
N VAL A 46 -8.66 2.95 24.10
CA VAL A 46 -8.01 3.48 25.31
C VAL A 46 -8.98 4.26 26.20
N CYS A 47 -9.63 5.28 25.64
CA CYS A 47 -10.56 6.14 26.36
C CYS A 47 -11.57 6.79 25.41
N ARG A 48 -12.55 7.52 25.96
CA ARG A 48 -13.59 8.20 25.16
C ARG A 48 -13.01 9.22 24.18
N SER A 49 -12.04 10.03 24.60
CA SER A 49 -11.42 11.05 23.75
C SER A 49 -10.76 10.41 22.52
N TRP A 50 -10.02 9.32 22.75
CA TRP A 50 -9.35 8.56 21.69
C TRP A 50 -10.36 7.82 20.80
N LEU A 51 -11.43 7.26 21.36
CA LEU A 51 -12.50 6.67 20.57
C LEU A 51 -13.18 7.69 19.65
N GLU A 52 -13.41 8.92 20.11
CA GLU A 52 -13.97 9.99 19.27
C GLU A 52 -12.98 10.43 18.18
N ALA A 53 -11.69 10.52 18.49
CA ALA A 53 -10.65 10.75 17.49
C ALA A 53 -10.62 9.63 16.43
N ALA A 54 -10.78 8.36 16.84
CA ALA A 54 -10.83 7.21 15.93
C ALA A 54 -12.07 7.19 15.04
N LYS A 55 -13.11 7.97 15.34
CA LYS A 55 -14.30 8.12 14.49
C LYS A 55 -14.18 9.28 13.49
N THR A 56 -13.15 10.13 13.64
CA THR A 56 -12.88 11.18 12.64
C THR A 56 -12.47 10.55 11.32
N LEU A 57 -12.64 11.30 10.23
CA LEU A 57 -12.44 10.77 8.88
C LEU A 57 -10.96 10.59 8.50
N ASP A 58 -10.11 11.53 8.91
CA ASP A 58 -8.74 11.65 8.40
C ASP A 58 -7.88 10.38 8.57
N PRO A 59 -7.97 9.60 9.67
CA PRO A 59 -7.21 8.35 9.82
C PRO A 59 -7.62 7.25 8.83
N TRP A 60 -8.78 7.38 8.18
CA TRP A 60 -9.38 6.33 7.34
C TRP A 60 -9.40 6.68 5.85
N ARG A 61 -8.85 7.85 5.46
CA ARG A 61 -8.58 8.14 4.04
C ARG A 61 -7.56 7.17 3.45
N THR A 62 -6.67 6.66 4.30
CA THR A 62 -5.66 5.67 3.97
C THR A 62 -5.86 4.43 4.83
N VAL A 63 -6.08 3.30 4.18
CA VAL A 63 -6.17 1.98 4.83
C VAL A 63 -4.94 1.19 4.43
N ASP A 64 -3.94 1.20 5.31
CA ASP A 64 -2.74 0.38 5.18
C ASP A 64 -2.87 -0.87 6.05
N MET A 65 -2.97 -2.02 5.39
CA MET A 65 -3.02 -3.35 6.00
C MET A 65 -1.79 -4.20 5.62
N VAL A 66 -0.72 -3.54 5.16
CA VAL A 66 0.52 -4.17 4.68
C VAL A 66 1.64 -3.96 5.69
N HIS A 67 1.89 -2.71 6.07
CA HIS A 67 3.07 -2.30 6.83
C HIS A 67 2.83 -2.38 8.34
N HIS A 68 2.50 -3.57 8.82
CA HIS A 68 2.35 -3.82 10.24
C HIS A 68 3.11 -5.06 10.65
N ARG A 69 3.80 -4.99 11.78
CA ARG A 69 4.65 -6.05 12.32
C ARG A 69 3.95 -7.41 12.36
N LEU A 70 2.68 -7.45 12.78
CA LEU A 70 1.90 -8.70 12.84
C LEU A 70 1.61 -9.31 11.45
N VAL A 71 1.48 -8.47 10.42
CA VAL A 71 1.32 -8.93 9.03
C VAL A 71 2.64 -9.46 8.49
N GLU A 72 3.76 -8.83 8.83
CA GLU A 72 5.10 -9.32 8.48
C GLU A 72 5.43 -10.64 9.16
N GLU A 73 5.21 -10.73 10.48
CA GLU A 73 5.49 -11.92 11.30
C GLU A 73 4.58 -13.12 10.95
N MET A 74 3.34 -12.87 10.48
CA MET A 74 2.44 -13.95 10.04
C MET A 74 3.01 -14.76 8.87
N TYR A 75 3.91 -14.17 8.07
CA TYR A 75 4.34 -14.74 6.79
C TYR A 75 5.84 -15.01 6.69
N ASP A 76 6.58 -14.82 7.77
CA ASP A 76 7.96 -15.27 7.88
C ASP A 76 8.00 -16.79 8.09
N TYR A 77 8.27 -17.53 7.00
CA TYR A 77 8.42 -18.99 7.02
C TYR A 77 9.70 -19.47 7.73
N ASP A 78 10.69 -18.59 7.93
CA ASP A 78 11.98 -18.92 8.56
C ASP A 78 12.00 -18.64 10.07
N SER A 79 10.95 -18.02 10.61
CA SER A 79 10.91 -17.65 12.02
C SER A 79 10.76 -18.87 12.92
N LEU A 80 11.84 -19.16 13.69
CA LEU A 80 11.81 -19.98 14.92
C LEU A 80 10.70 -19.52 15.90
N PHE A 81 10.15 -18.31 15.71
CA PHE A 81 8.98 -17.77 16.41
C PHE A 81 7.67 -18.52 16.14
N ALA A 82 7.50 -19.21 14.99
CA ALA A 82 6.32 -20.03 14.71
C ALA A 82 6.18 -21.23 15.67
N LEU A 83 7.24 -21.58 16.40
CA LEU A 83 7.24 -22.63 17.44
C LEU A 83 6.73 -22.13 18.80
N PHE A 84 6.63 -20.81 19.00
CA PHE A 84 6.02 -20.23 20.18
C PHE A 84 4.59 -19.80 19.81
N ASP A 85 3.62 -20.48 20.40
CA ASP A 85 2.20 -20.13 20.33
C ASP A 85 2.00 -18.73 20.91
N HIS A 86 2.12 -17.70 20.07
CA HIS A 86 1.92 -16.32 20.49
C HIS A 86 0.42 -16.05 20.65
N PRO A 87 -0.03 -15.63 21.85
CA PRO A 87 -1.46 -15.45 22.15
C PRO A 87 -2.15 -14.29 21.41
N GLU A 88 -1.44 -13.58 20.54
CA GLU A 88 -1.91 -12.39 19.81
C GLU A 88 -1.81 -12.57 18.28
N LYS A 89 -1.95 -13.81 17.79
CA LYS A 89 -1.90 -14.08 16.36
C LYS A 89 -3.20 -13.59 15.69
N ILE A 90 -3.09 -12.48 14.97
CA ILE A 90 -4.11 -12.03 14.01
C ILE A 90 -4.04 -12.95 12.80
N ASP A 91 -5.18 -13.52 12.41
CA ASP A 91 -5.26 -14.31 11.18
C ASP A 91 -5.81 -13.50 9.99
N GLY A 92 -5.96 -14.16 8.84
CA GLY A 92 -6.48 -13.52 7.63
C GLY A 92 -7.94 -13.07 7.75
N ASP A 93 -8.75 -13.75 8.57
CA ASP A 93 -10.16 -13.42 8.76
C ASP A 93 -10.30 -12.18 9.67
N ASP A 94 -9.44 -12.04 10.67
CA ASP A 94 -9.33 -10.83 11.48
C ASP A 94 -8.91 -9.63 10.62
N LEU A 95 -7.88 -9.77 9.77
CA LEU A 95 -7.45 -8.70 8.86
C LEU A 95 -8.55 -8.33 7.86
N CYS A 96 -9.29 -9.31 7.35
CA CYS A 96 -10.49 -9.09 6.53
C CYS A 96 -11.51 -8.22 7.26
N ALA A 97 -11.87 -8.60 8.48
CA ALA A 97 -12.86 -7.88 9.27
C ALA A 97 -12.39 -6.45 9.58
N MET A 98 -11.11 -6.29 9.95
CA MET A 98 -10.51 -4.98 10.22
C MET A 98 -10.50 -4.09 8.98
N ALA A 99 -10.13 -4.62 7.81
CA ALA A 99 -10.15 -3.89 6.55
C ALA A 99 -11.57 -3.40 6.22
N ARG A 100 -12.60 -4.23 6.41
CA ARG A 100 -14.01 -3.81 6.20
C ARG A 100 -14.42 -2.68 7.14
N VAL A 101 -14.06 -2.77 8.42
CA VAL A 101 -14.35 -1.69 9.40
C VAL A 101 -13.63 -0.40 9.01
N ALA A 102 -12.37 -0.49 8.58
CA ALA A 102 -11.60 0.68 8.13
C ALA A 102 -12.22 1.32 6.88
N VAL A 103 -12.64 0.51 5.91
CA VAL A 103 -13.36 0.96 4.71
C VAL A 103 -14.68 1.63 5.08
N ASP A 104 -15.47 1.08 6.01
CA ASP A 104 -16.72 1.71 6.45
C ASP A 104 -16.46 3.07 7.15
N ARG A 105 -15.38 3.17 7.95
CA ARG A 105 -15.00 4.43 8.63
C ARG A 105 -14.51 5.51 7.66
N SER A 106 -13.95 5.12 6.52
CA SER A 106 -13.57 6.05 5.44
C SER A 106 -14.73 6.87 4.88
N SER A 107 -15.98 6.50 5.20
CA SER A 107 -17.18 7.29 4.87
C SER A 107 -17.22 7.72 3.40
N ARG A 108 -16.92 6.78 2.48
CA ARG A 108 -16.89 6.98 1.01
C ARG A 108 -15.77 7.89 0.49
N GLN A 109 -14.80 8.20 1.32
CA GLN A 109 -13.63 9.03 1.00
C GLN A 109 -12.33 8.24 1.17
N LEU A 110 -12.38 6.91 0.95
CA LEU A 110 -11.19 6.10 0.84
C LEU A 110 -10.38 6.57 -0.36
N GLU A 111 -9.13 6.96 -0.13
CA GLU A 111 -8.20 7.42 -1.16
C GLU A 111 -7.09 6.39 -1.43
N VAL A 112 -6.67 5.66 -0.40
CA VAL A 112 -5.59 4.67 -0.50
C VAL A 112 -5.99 3.37 0.17
N PHE A 113 -5.85 2.26 -0.54
CA PHE A 113 -6.00 0.91 0.01
C PHE A 113 -4.75 0.08 -0.29
N LEU A 114 -4.08 -0.38 0.76
CA LEU A 114 -2.93 -1.28 0.68
C LEU A 114 -3.31 -2.58 1.39
N GLY A 115 -3.33 -3.69 0.67
CA GLY A 115 -3.69 -5.00 1.21
C GLY A 115 -2.68 -6.08 0.83
N LYS A 116 -2.54 -7.09 1.69
CA LYS A 116 -1.59 -8.18 1.50
C LYS A 116 -2.21 -9.54 1.83
N LYS A 117 -2.13 -10.50 0.91
CA LYS A 117 -2.57 -11.91 1.04
C LYS A 117 -4.05 -12.16 1.35
N PHE A 118 -4.61 -11.58 2.43
CA PHE A 118 -5.98 -11.82 2.88
C PHE A 118 -7.05 -11.25 1.93
N VAL A 119 -6.66 -10.39 0.98
CA VAL A 119 -7.59 -9.76 0.04
C VAL A 119 -8.07 -10.78 -0.98
N THR A 120 -9.39 -10.76 -1.22
CA THR A 120 -10.06 -11.61 -2.20
C THR A 120 -10.99 -10.77 -3.08
N ASP A 121 -11.54 -11.35 -4.14
CA ASP A 121 -12.56 -10.71 -4.98
C ASP A 121 -13.75 -10.16 -4.16
N GLU A 122 -14.18 -10.86 -3.10
CA GLU A 122 -15.27 -10.40 -2.25
C GLU A 122 -14.92 -9.10 -1.51
N HIS A 123 -13.64 -8.89 -1.19
CA HIS A 123 -13.16 -7.67 -0.56
C HIS A 123 -13.11 -6.52 -1.55
N LEU A 124 -12.61 -6.77 -2.76
CA LEU A 124 -12.60 -5.76 -3.81
C LEU A 124 -14.03 -5.33 -4.16
N LYS A 125 -14.95 -6.28 -4.27
CA LYS A 125 -16.38 -6.02 -4.44
C LYS A 125 -16.97 -5.21 -3.28
N TYR A 126 -16.58 -5.50 -2.05
CA TYR A 126 -17.04 -4.73 -0.89
C TYR A 126 -16.58 -3.26 -0.95
N ILE A 127 -15.36 -3.01 -1.45
CA ILE A 127 -14.85 -1.66 -1.70
C ILE A 127 -15.61 -1.02 -2.87
N GLU A 128 -15.82 -1.75 -3.96
CA GLU A 128 -16.56 -1.33 -5.16
C GLU A 128 -18.01 -0.90 -4.87
N ASP A 129 -18.73 -1.67 -4.05
CA ASP A 129 -20.12 -1.40 -3.65
C ASP A 129 -20.28 -0.07 -2.89
N ARG A 130 -19.16 0.58 -2.54
CA ARG A 130 -19.11 1.88 -1.88
C ARG A 130 -18.45 2.86 -2.86
N PRO A 131 -19.13 3.97 -3.24
CA PRO A 131 -18.44 4.99 -4.02
C PRO A 131 -17.28 5.52 -3.20
N THR A 132 -16.06 5.37 -3.70
CA THR A 132 -14.82 5.83 -3.07
C THR A 132 -14.16 6.89 -3.93
N SER A 133 -13.23 7.64 -3.34
CA SER A 133 -12.33 8.55 -4.05
C SER A 133 -10.96 7.89 -4.23
N LEU A 134 -10.95 6.59 -4.56
CA LEU A 134 -9.74 5.77 -4.54
C LEU A 134 -8.75 6.26 -5.61
N LYS A 135 -7.56 6.62 -5.14
CA LYS A 135 -6.44 7.14 -5.95
C LYS A 135 -5.28 6.14 -6.02
N ARG A 136 -5.07 5.35 -4.96
CA ARG A 136 -4.01 4.35 -4.89
C ARG A 136 -4.54 3.00 -4.45
N LEU A 137 -4.19 1.96 -5.18
CA LEU A 137 -4.46 0.57 -4.85
C LEU A 137 -3.16 -0.24 -4.90
N SER A 138 -2.81 -0.87 -3.78
CA SER A 138 -1.67 -1.78 -3.71
C SER A 138 -2.12 -3.14 -3.21
N LEU A 139 -1.83 -4.19 -3.97
CA LEU A 139 -2.10 -5.57 -3.58
C LEU A 139 -0.79 -6.36 -3.61
N ILE A 140 -0.48 -7.05 -2.52
CA ILE A 140 0.78 -7.81 -2.36
C ILE A 140 0.47 -9.27 -2.01
N SER A 141 0.98 -10.21 -2.81
CA SER A 141 0.75 -11.65 -2.70
C SER A 141 -0.74 -12.03 -2.58
N CYS A 142 -1.64 -11.28 -3.21
CA CYS A 142 -3.09 -11.52 -3.14
C CYS A 142 -3.51 -12.55 -4.20
N CYS A 143 -3.25 -13.83 -3.95
CA CYS A 143 -3.52 -14.92 -4.90
C CYS A 143 -5.01 -15.25 -5.08
N ASN A 144 -5.87 -14.74 -4.21
CA ASN A 144 -7.33 -14.93 -4.25
C ASN A 144 -8.07 -13.78 -4.95
N VAL A 145 -7.34 -12.91 -5.63
CA VAL A 145 -7.89 -11.83 -6.47
C VAL A 145 -7.76 -12.23 -7.93
N SER A 146 -8.85 -12.21 -8.66
CA SER A 146 -8.90 -12.50 -10.09
C SER A 146 -8.89 -11.22 -10.95
N ASN A 147 -8.55 -11.36 -12.22
CA ASN A 147 -8.76 -10.32 -13.22
C ASN A 147 -10.20 -9.77 -13.23
N GLU A 148 -11.21 -10.60 -12.99
CA GLU A 148 -12.61 -10.18 -12.99
C GLU A 148 -12.92 -9.30 -11.78
N GLY A 149 -12.57 -9.75 -10.57
CA GLY A 149 -12.79 -8.97 -9.34
C GLY A 149 -12.05 -7.64 -9.35
N PHE A 150 -10.80 -7.62 -9.85
CA PHE A 150 -10.05 -6.38 -10.00
C PHE A 150 -10.68 -5.45 -11.05
N SER A 151 -11.12 -5.99 -12.19
CA SER A 151 -11.74 -5.21 -13.27
C SER A 151 -13.03 -4.52 -12.80
N GLN A 152 -13.84 -5.19 -11.96
CA GLN A 152 -15.05 -4.60 -11.40
C GLN A 152 -14.71 -3.35 -10.55
N LEU A 153 -13.72 -3.45 -9.66
CA LEU A 153 -13.29 -2.33 -8.83
C LEU A 153 -12.76 -1.14 -9.63
N ILE A 154 -11.91 -1.36 -10.63
CA ILE A 154 -11.33 -0.24 -11.38
C ILE A 154 -12.35 0.49 -12.27
N THR A 155 -13.39 -0.22 -12.74
CA THR A 155 -14.45 0.42 -13.52
C THR A 155 -15.29 1.41 -12.71
N THR A 156 -15.35 1.24 -11.38
CA THR A 156 -16.03 2.16 -10.46
C THR A 156 -15.10 3.19 -9.82
N SER A 157 -13.79 3.10 -10.09
CA SER A 157 -12.73 3.93 -9.48
C SER A 157 -11.92 4.73 -10.52
N PRO A 158 -12.56 5.65 -11.29
CA PRO A 158 -11.89 6.37 -12.38
C PRO A 158 -10.81 7.37 -11.92
N LEU A 159 -10.71 7.64 -10.61
CA LEU A 159 -9.72 8.53 -10.00
C LEU A 159 -8.41 7.82 -9.66
N LEU A 160 -8.27 6.53 -9.94
CA LEU A 160 -7.05 5.77 -9.70
C LEU A 160 -5.87 6.38 -10.48
N GLU A 161 -4.82 6.72 -9.74
CA GLU A 161 -3.57 7.29 -10.24
C GLU A 161 -2.37 6.36 -10.03
N ASP A 162 -2.46 5.42 -9.08
CA ASP A 162 -1.34 4.56 -8.68
C ASP A 162 -1.83 3.14 -8.41
N ILE A 163 -1.28 2.17 -9.15
CA ILE A 163 -1.55 0.75 -8.97
C ILE A 163 -0.22 0.01 -8.78
N LEU A 164 -0.13 -0.75 -7.70
CA LEU A 164 0.94 -1.72 -7.44
C LEU A 164 0.32 -3.11 -7.29
N LEU A 165 0.77 -4.04 -8.12
CA LEU A 165 0.48 -5.46 -7.99
C LEU A 165 1.81 -6.18 -7.81
N ASP A 166 2.02 -6.73 -6.63
CA ASP A 166 3.21 -7.50 -6.30
C ASP A 166 2.81 -8.93 -5.98
N ASP A 167 3.36 -9.90 -6.72
CA ASP A 167 3.12 -11.33 -6.56
C ASP A 167 1.63 -11.74 -6.61
N CYS A 168 0.84 -11.03 -7.43
CA CYS A 168 -0.57 -11.34 -7.70
C CYS A 168 -0.71 -12.24 -8.93
N SER A 169 -0.61 -13.56 -8.74
CA SER A 169 -0.52 -14.54 -9.83
C SER A 169 -1.70 -14.55 -10.82
N ASP A 170 -2.89 -14.15 -10.37
CA ASP A 170 -4.15 -14.27 -11.12
C ASP A 170 -4.63 -12.93 -11.72
N VAL A 171 -3.88 -11.85 -11.45
CA VAL A 171 -4.14 -10.50 -11.98
C VAL A 171 -3.09 -10.15 -13.03
N LYS A 172 -3.31 -10.60 -14.28
CA LYS A 172 -2.33 -10.46 -15.37
C LYS A 172 -2.95 -10.61 -16.76
N GLY A 173 -2.18 -10.18 -17.76
CA GLY A 173 -2.42 -10.43 -19.18
C GLY A 173 -2.88 -9.21 -19.97
N ASP A 174 -2.65 -9.26 -21.27
CA ASP A 174 -2.84 -8.13 -22.20
C ASP A 174 -4.20 -7.45 -22.09
N LYS A 175 -5.26 -8.26 -22.18
CA LYS A 175 -6.65 -7.78 -22.12
C LYS A 175 -6.96 -7.08 -20.80
N PHE A 176 -6.37 -7.56 -19.70
CA PHE A 176 -6.55 -6.96 -18.39
C PHE A 176 -5.84 -5.61 -18.30
N TYR A 177 -4.60 -5.51 -18.79
CA TYR A 177 -3.86 -4.25 -18.84
C TYR A 177 -4.55 -3.22 -19.74
N GLU A 178 -5.05 -3.65 -20.91
CA GLU A 178 -5.80 -2.80 -21.83
C GLU A 178 -7.10 -2.27 -21.19
N ALA A 179 -7.86 -3.16 -20.53
CA ALA A 179 -9.06 -2.75 -19.79
C ALA A 179 -8.73 -1.77 -18.66
N THR A 180 -7.60 -1.98 -17.97
CA THR A 180 -7.12 -1.09 -16.92
C THR A 180 -6.77 0.30 -17.46
N GLY A 181 -6.05 0.39 -18.58
CA GLY A 181 -5.75 1.67 -19.21
C GLY A 181 -7.00 2.43 -19.68
N LYS A 182 -8.04 1.70 -20.12
CA LYS A 182 -9.32 2.29 -20.53
C LYS A 182 -10.17 2.78 -19.35
N ALA A 183 -10.16 2.04 -18.23
CA ALA A 183 -10.93 2.39 -17.04
C ALA A 183 -10.25 3.51 -16.21
N CYS A 184 -8.94 3.37 -15.96
CA CYS A 184 -8.15 4.27 -15.13
C CYS A 184 -7.47 5.35 -15.97
N VAL A 185 -8.25 6.28 -16.53
CA VAL A 185 -7.75 7.32 -17.46
C VAL A 185 -6.76 8.30 -16.83
N HIS A 186 -6.65 8.33 -15.50
CA HIS A 186 -5.73 9.17 -14.72
C HIS A 186 -4.52 8.40 -14.16
N LEU A 187 -4.33 7.14 -14.55
CA LEU A 187 -3.23 6.30 -14.07
C LEU A 187 -1.87 6.90 -14.44
N LYS A 188 -1.06 7.22 -13.43
CA LYS A 188 0.28 7.80 -13.54
C LYS A 188 1.37 6.78 -13.21
N HIS A 189 1.11 5.91 -12.23
CA HIS A 189 2.08 4.93 -11.75
C HIS A 189 1.49 3.53 -11.88
N PHE A 190 2.21 2.65 -12.57
CA PHE A 190 1.82 1.25 -12.72
C PHE A 190 3.03 0.38 -12.44
N ARG A 191 2.92 -0.44 -11.40
CA ARG A 191 3.99 -1.33 -10.95
C ARG A 191 3.45 -2.75 -10.91
N LEU A 192 4.13 -3.63 -11.63
CA LEU A 192 3.85 -5.05 -11.66
C LEU A 192 5.12 -5.80 -11.29
N HIS A 193 5.05 -6.53 -10.18
CA HIS A 193 6.11 -7.42 -9.72
C HIS A 193 5.55 -8.83 -9.63
N GLY A 194 6.26 -9.82 -10.17
CA GLY A 194 5.86 -11.21 -10.03
C GLY A 194 6.72 -12.16 -10.85
N GLU A 195 6.79 -13.40 -10.41
CA GLU A 195 7.48 -14.44 -11.15
C GLU A 195 6.63 -14.92 -12.34
N HIS A 196 7.25 -15.06 -13.52
CA HIS A 196 6.61 -15.63 -14.71
C HIS A 196 5.33 -14.91 -15.17
N VAL A 197 5.26 -13.60 -14.98
CA VAL A 197 4.17 -12.78 -15.51
C VAL A 197 4.30 -12.73 -17.04
N SER A 198 3.41 -13.48 -17.70
CA SER A 198 2.98 -13.46 -19.11
C SER A 198 3.84 -12.68 -20.13
N ASP A 199 4.17 -13.32 -21.26
CA ASP A 199 4.77 -12.72 -22.46
C ASP A 199 3.85 -11.70 -23.20
N GLU A 200 2.88 -11.10 -22.52
CA GLU A 200 1.90 -10.20 -23.12
C GLU A 200 1.74 -8.94 -22.25
N ALA A 201 2.45 -7.87 -22.62
CA ALA A 201 2.43 -6.57 -21.94
C ALA A 201 1.90 -5.43 -22.83
N LEU A 202 1.51 -5.74 -24.08
CA LEU A 202 1.09 -4.77 -25.09
C LEU A 202 -0.05 -3.84 -24.61
N GLY A 203 -0.98 -4.36 -23.82
CA GLY A 203 -2.16 -3.65 -23.32
C GLY A 203 -1.82 -2.48 -22.39
N ILE A 204 -0.61 -2.46 -21.83
CA ILE A 204 -0.09 -1.31 -21.05
C ILE A 204 -0.03 -0.05 -21.93
N ALA A 205 0.12 -0.19 -23.25
CA ALA A 205 0.10 0.94 -24.19
C ALA A 205 -1.23 1.73 -24.17
N ALA A 206 -2.32 1.18 -23.61
CA ALA A 206 -3.57 1.89 -23.40
C ALA A 206 -3.53 2.90 -22.23
N MET A 207 -2.48 2.89 -21.41
CA MET A 207 -2.32 3.75 -20.22
C MET A 207 -1.69 5.10 -20.62
N HIS A 208 -2.42 5.93 -21.35
CA HIS A 208 -1.87 7.13 -22.00
C HIS A 208 -1.35 8.25 -21.05
N LYS A 209 -1.68 8.19 -19.76
CA LYS A 209 -1.22 9.14 -18.73
C LYS A 209 -0.08 8.63 -17.85
N LEU A 210 0.43 7.44 -18.18
CA LEU A 210 1.48 6.80 -17.42
C LEU A 210 2.77 7.62 -17.47
N ARG A 211 3.37 7.81 -16.28
CA ARG A 211 4.64 8.50 -16.04
C ARG A 211 5.69 7.53 -15.51
N ASN A 212 5.29 6.56 -14.70
CA ASN A 212 6.21 5.61 -14.09
C ASN A 212 5.70 4.18 -14.32
N LEU A 213 6.53 3.38 -14.99
CA LEU A 213 6.27 1.97 -15.25
C LEU A 213 7.39 1.13 -14.61
N ASN A 214 7.02 0.21 -13.72
CA ASN A 214 7.95 -0.78 -13.17
C ASN A 214 7.45 -2.18 -13.51
N LEU A 215 8.27 -2.94 -14.24
CA LEU A 215 7.97 -4.31 -14.63
C LEU A 215 9.07 -5.24 -14.12
N GLN A 216 8.83 -5.91 -12.99
CA GLN A 216 9.75 -6.88 -12.41
C GLN A 216 9.24 -8.30 -12.68
N GLY A 217 10.11 -9.12 -13.29
CA GLY A 217 9.78 -10.51 -13.65
C GLY A 217 8.86 -10.66 -14.88
N ILE A 218 8.58 -9.55 -15.60
CA ILE A 218 7.86 -9.56 -16.88
C ILE A 218 8.85 -9.60 -18.05
N ASN A 219 8.62 -10.48 -19.02
CA ASN A 219 9.40 -10.56 -20.24
C ASN A 219 8.76 -9.72 -21.35
N VAL A 220 9.25 -8.50 -21.57
CA VAL A 220 8.73 -7.61 -22.62
C VAL A 220 9.62 -7.66 -23.87
N ASN A 221 9.00 -7.95 -25.02
CA ASN A 221 9.71 -7.98 -26.30
C ASN A 221 9.88 -6.56 -26.90
N ASN A 222 10.62 -6.42 -28.02
CA ASN A 222 10.91 -5.10 -28.59
C ASN A 222 9.67 -4.40 -29.16
N ASP A 223 8.77 -5.16 -29.76
CA ASP A 223 7.58 -4.62 -30.43
C ASP A 223 6.59 -4.13 -29.38
N GLU A 224 6.43 -4.87 -28.28
CA GLU A 224 5.64 -4.45 -27.12
C GLU A 224 6.22 -3.20 -26.45
N LEU A 225 7.53 -3.17 -26.24
CA LEU A 225 8.20 -2.01 -25.66
C LEU A 225 8.01 -0.77 -26.53
N ALA A 226 8.16 -0.90 -27.86
CA ALA A 226 7.90 0.19 -28.79
C ALA A 226 6.44 0.66 -28.71
N ALA A 227 5.49 -0.27 -28.67
CA ALA A 227 4.07 0.05 -28.55
C ALA A 227 3.74 0.74 -27.21
N ILE A 228 4.34 0.32 -26.10
CA ILE A 228 4.17 0.98 -24.79
C ILE A 228 4.71 2.40 -24.84
N ILE A 229 5.88 2.62 -25.42
CA ILE A 229 6.50 3.95 -25.52
C ILE A 229 5.67 4.87 -26.43
N ASP A 230 5.17 4.35 -27.55
CA ASP A 230 4.27 5.09 -28.45
C ASP A 230 2.91 5.38 -27.80
N GLY A 231 2.39 4.46 -26.99
CA GLY A 231 1.11 4.56 -26.29
C GLY A 231 1.15 5.43 -25.04
N CYS A 232 2.30 5.55 -24.38
CA CYS A 232 2.51 6.27 -23.13
C CYS A 232 3.43 7.51 -23.34
N PRO A 233 2.94 8.60 -23.97
CA PRO A 233 3.76 9.74 -24.38
C PRO A 233 4.28 10.59 -23.20
N HIS A 234 3.84 10.31 -21.98
CA HIS A 234 4.24 11.01 -20.75
C HIS A 234 5.17 10.18 -19.86
N LEU A 235 5.67 9.03 -20.36
CA LEU A 235 6.52 8.14 -19.60
C LEU A 235 7.85 8.82 -19.25
N GLU A 236 8.12 8.99 -17.96
CA GLU A 236 9.33 9.60 -17.39
C GLU A 236 10.33 8.51 -16.98
N THR A 237 9.84 7.47 -16.30
CA THR A 237 10.69 6.38 -15.79
C THR A 237 10.17 5.02 -16.24
N LEU A 238 11.10 4.19 -16.71
CA LEU A 238 10.88 2.77 -16.96
C LEU A 238 11.97 2.00 -16.20
N SER A 239 11.60 1.33 -15.11
CA SER A 239 12.55 0.47 -14.40
C SER A 239 12.47 -0.95 -14.97
N ASP A 240 13.63 -1.54 -15.18
CA ASP A 240 13.81 -2.76 -15.95
C ASP A 240 14.55 -3.83 -15.12
N ASN A 241 14.31 -5.08 -15.50
CA ASN A 241 15.29 -6.15 -15.37
C ASN A 241 16.55 -5.82 -16.21
N SER A 242 17.45 -6.72 -16.58
CA SER A 242 18.64 -6.32 -17.37
C SER A 242 18.36 -6.13 -18.87
N THR A 243 17.14 -6.39 -19.34
CA THR A 243 16.84 -6.73 -20.75
C THR A 243 16.21 -5.57 -21.54
N LEU A 244 15.34 -4.75 -20.96
CA LEU A 244 14.82 -3.52 -21.56
C LEU A 244 15.87 -2.40 -21.65
N ARG A 245 16.92 -2.39 -20.84
CA ARG A 245 18.01 -1.40 -20.79
C ARG A 245 18.88 -1.52 -22.02
N ALA A 246 19.12 -2.76 -22.47
CA ALA A 246 19.75 -3.03 -23.76
C ALA A 246 18.88 -2.55 -24.95
N LYS A 247 17.55 -2.58 -24.81
CA LYS A 247 16.58 -2.22 -25.86
C LYS A 247 16.24 -0.73 -25.89
N CYS A 248 16.27 -0.04 -24.74
CA CYS A 248 15.97 1.39 -24.57
C CYS A 248 17.15 2.30 -24.93
N ALA A 249 18.36 1.77 -25.17
CA ALA A 249 19.55 2.56 -25.49
C ALA A 249 19.40 3.47 -26.73
N GLY A 250 18.36 3.26 -27.56
CA GLY A 250 18.00 4.12 -28.69
C GLY A 250 16.96 5.22 -28.40
N ILE A 251 16.35 5.26 -27.22
CA ILE A 251 15.18 6.10 -26.89
C ILE A 251 15.62 7.16 -25.89
N LYS A 252 15.83 8.39 -26.37
CA LYS A 252 16.43 9.52 -25.62
C LYS A 252 15.58 10.10 -24.48
N THR A 253 14.40 9.57 -24.19
CA THR A 253 13.37 10.25 -23.40
C THR A 253 13.01 9.57 -22.07
N VAL A 254 13.56 8.39 -21.77
CA VAL A 254 13.15 7.61 -20.59
C VAL A 254 14.35 7.38 -19.67
N GLU A 255 14.24 7.80 -18.41
CA GLU A 255 15.25 7.49 -17.40
C GLU A 255 15.06 6.04 -16.92
N LEU A 256 16.15 5.27 -16.99
CA LEU A 256 16.20 3.90 -16.49
C LEU A 256 16.75 3.94 -15.07
N CYS A 257 15.91 3.63 -14.07
CA CYS A 257 16.35 3.55 -12.68
C CYS A 257 17.04 2.20 -12.41
N GLU A 258 18.15 2.25 -11.67
CA GLU A 258 18.85 1.05 -11.19
C GLU A 258 18.11 0.48 -9.97
N TYR A 259 17.93 -0.83 -9.96
CA TYR A 259 17.49 -1.55 -8.77
C TYR A 259 18.75 -2.00 -8.02
N GLU A 260 19.04 -1.38 -6.88
CA GLU A 260 19.96 -1.97 -5.91
C GLU A 260 19.22 -3.10 -5.21
N SER A 261 19.53 -4.34 -5.59
CA SER A 261 19.12 -5.50 -4.84
C SER A 261 19.87 -5.52 -3.50
N SER A 262 19.28 -4.96 -2.45
CA SER A 262 19.72 -5.24 -1.08
C SER A 262 19.12 -6.59 -0.66
N GLU A 263 19.82 -7.67 -1.01
CA GLU A 263 19.86 -8.85 -0.13
C GLU A 263 20.56 -8.43 1.17
N SER A 264 19.87 -7.68 2.02
CA SER A 264 20.22 -7.52 3.42
C SER A 264 18.98 -7.14 4.19
N SER A 265 18.60 -8.03 5.10
CA SER A 265 17.72 -7.77 6.23
C SER A 265 18.13 -6.46 6.93
N GLU A 266 17.48 -5.36 6.59
CA GLU A 266 17.29 -4.13 7.40
C GLU A 266 16.71 -3.04 6.49
N SER A 267 15.44 -2.69 6.72
CA SER A 267 14.84 -1.37 6.45
C SER A 267 15.23 -0.64 5.15
N ASP A 268 14.54 -0.91 4.03
CA ASP A 268 14.56 -0.05 2.83
C ASP A 268 13.16 0.06 2.17
N TYR A 269 12.12 0.32 2.96
CA TYR A 269 10.81 0.80 2.44
C TYR A 269 10.65 2.32 2.53
N ASP A 270 11.71 3.03 2.90
CA ASP A 270 11.76 4.49 2.85
C ASP A 270 12.35 4.88 1.49
N PHE A 271 11.51 5.07 0.48
CA PHE A 271 11.65 6.04 -0.63
C PHE A 271 10.64 5.72 -1.74
N CYS A 272 9.36 6.05 -1.49
CA CYS A 272 8.43 6.54 -2.52
C CYS A 272 7.18 7.15 -1.86
N LEU A 273 7.39 8.02 -0.86
CA LEU A 273 6.41 9.05 -0.52
C LEU A 273 6.51 10.15 -1.58
N PHE A 274 5.78 9.99 -2.69
CA PHE A 274 5.34 11.16 -3.44
C PHE A 274 4.16 11.76 -2.68
N PHE A 275 4.31 13.04 -2.30
CA PHE A 275 3.40 13.90 -1.54
C PHE A 275 1.91 13.69 -1.84
#